data_AF-G3CAH2-F1
#
_entry.id   AF-G3CAH2-F1
#
_cell.length_a   1.000
_cell.length_b   1.000
_cell.length_c   1.000
_cell.angle_alpha   90.00
_cell.angle_beta   90.00
_cell.angle_gamma   90.00
#
_symmetry.space_group_name_H-M   'P 1'
#
loop_
_entity.id
_entity.type
_entity.pdbx_description
1 polymer ?
#
loop_
_entity_poly.entity_id
_entity_poly.type
_entity_poly.pdbx_seq_one_letter_code
_entity_poly.pdbx_strand_id
1 'polypeptide(L)'
;MVIQILAAVAEAERERILERTNDGRVIAMAAGVKFGRKPHRKSVIALQFIRQKMTAEAVMNKTGISRATYYRLKKVALNPF
;
A
#
# COMPACT_ATOMS: atom_id res chain seq x y z
N MET A 1 -32.66 27.04 7.82
CA MET A 1 -33.16 26.21 6.70
C MET A 1 -32.25 26.25 5.46
N VAL A 2 -31.80 27.43 4.99
CA VAL A 2 -30.90 27.51 3.80
C VAL A 2 -29.60 26.72 3.96
N ILE A 3 -28.95 26.83 5.13
CA ILE A 3 -27.69 26.10 5.41
C ILE A 3 -27.91 24.57 5.36
N GLN A 4 -29.05 24.08 5.85
CA GLN A 4 -29.35 22.64 5.86
C GLN A 4 -29.56 22.09 4.46
N ILE A 5 -30.24 22.85 3.59
CA ILE A 5 -30.45 22.46 2.19
C ILE A 5 -29.11 22.43 1.45
N LEU A 6 -28.27 23.46 1.64
CA LEU A 6 -26.94 23.51 1.01
C LEU A 6 -26.03 22.39 1.51
N ALA A 7 -26.08 22.06 2.80
CA ALA A 7 -25.33 20.94 3.36
C ALA A 7 -25.77 19.60 2.75
N ALA A 8 -27.08 19.34 2.69
CA ALA A 8 -27.62 18.11 2.10
C ALA A 8 -27.26 17.96 0.62
N VAL A 9 -27.31 19.05 -0.16
CA VAL A 9 -26.89 19.04 -1.57
C VAL A 9 -25.40 18.75 -1.70
N ALA A 10 -24.56 19.34 -0.85
CA ALA A 10 -23.13 19.10 -0.86
C ALA A 10 -22.77 17.65 -0.49
N GLU A 11 -23.47 17.06 0.49
CA GLU A 11 -23.31 15.66 0.87
C GLU A 11 -23.71 14.72 -0.26
N ALA A 12 -24.88 14.92 -0.88
CA ALA A 12 -25.34 14.11 -2.00
C ALA A 12 -24.38 14.15 -3.21
N GLU A 13 -23.81 15.31 -3.53
CA GLU A 13 -22.84 15.40 -4.63
C GLU A 13 -21.52 14.70 -4.27
N ARG A 14 -21.06 14.82 -3.01
CA ARG A 14 -19.88 14.10 -2.54
C ARG A 14 -20.05 12.59 -2.62
N GLU A 15 -21.22 12.08 -2.22
CA GLU A 15 -21.56 10.66 -2.31
C GLU A 15 -21.52 10.18 -3.76
N ARG A 16 -22.16 10.91 -4.69
CA ARG A 16 -22.15 10.60 -6.12
C ARG A 16 -20.73 10.52 -6.70
N ILE A 17 -19.82 11.42 -6.31
CA ILE A 17 -18.42 11.38 -6.75
C ILE A 17 -17.71 10.14 -6.21
N LEU A 18 -17.95 9.78 -4.94
CA LEU A 18 -17.35 8.62 -4.31
C LEU A 18 -17.85 7.30 -4.92
N GLU A 19 -19.15 7.19 -5.21
CA GLU A 19 -19.75 6.04 -5.91
C GLU A 19 -19.06 5.81 -7.25
N ARG A 20 -19.04 6.82 -8.12
CA ARG A 20 -18.41 6.73 -9.45
C ARG A 20 -16.92 6.42 -9.38
N THR A 21 -16.22 6.98 -8.40
CA THR A 21 -14.79 6.71 -8.20
C THR A 21 -14.55 5.28 -7.73
N ASN A 22 -15.42 4.75 -6.87
CA ASN A 22 -15.34 3.37 -6.39
C ASN A 22 -15.65 2.39 -7.52
N ASP A 23 -16.66 2.65 -8.35
CA ASP A 23 -16.97 1.82 -9.52
C ASP A 23 -15.76 1.75 -10.46
N GLY A 24 -15.16 2.91 -10.77
CA GLY A 24 -13.93 2.98 -11.56
C GLY A 24 -12.76 2.23 -10.90
N ARG A 25 -12.61 2.32 -9.57
CA ARG A 25 -11.61 1.55 -8.83
C ARG A 25 -11.83 0.04 -8.95
N VAL A 26 -13.07 -0.43 -8.84
CA VAL A 26 -13.42 -1.85 -8.98
C VAL A 26 -13.08 -2.36 -10.38
N ILE A 27 -13.44 -1.61 -11.41
CA ILE A 27 -13.11 -1.94 -12.81
C ILE A 27 -11.59 -1.99 -12.99
N ALA A 28 -10.84 -1.01 -12.46
CA ALA A 28 -9.38 -1.00 -12.55
C ALA A 28 -8.72 -2.16 -11.81
N MET A 29 -9.24 -2.54 -10.62
CA MET A 29 -8.77 -3.72 -9.89
C MET A 29 -9.02 -5.00 -10.71
N ALA A 30 -10.20 -5.14 -11.32
CA ALA A 30 -10.53 -6.27 -12.20
C ALA A 30 -9.63 -6.32 -13.45
N ALA A 31 -9.23 -5.15 -13.98
CA ALA A 31 -8.25 -5.04 -15.06
C ALA A 31 -6.79 -5.32 -14.61
N GLY A 32 -6.56 -5.65 -13.34
CA GLY A 32 -5.24 -6.02 -12.81
C GLY A 32 -4.37 -4.83 -12.37
N VAL A 33 -4.93 -3.63 -12.24
CA VAL A 33 -4.19 -2.47 -11.72
C VAL A 33 -3.82 -2.72 -10.26
N LYS A 34 -2.51 -2.74 -9.96
CA LYS A 34 -2.00 -2.89 -8.60
C LYS A 34 -2.01 -1.55 -7.87
N PHE A 35 -2.94 -1.41 -6.92
CA PHE A 35 -3.06 -0.24 -6.06
C PHE A 35 -2.05 -0.24 -4.91
N GLY A 36 -1.95 0.91 -4.23
CA GLY A 36 -1.04 1.11 -3.11
C GLY A 36 0.36 1.55 -3.51
N ARG A 37 1.23 1.69 -2.51
CA ARG A 37 2.61 2.15 -2.73
C ARG A 37 3.42 1.08 -3.46
N LYS A 38 4.04 1.45 -4.59
CA LYS A 38 4.96 0.57 -5.31
C LYS A 38 6.11 0.11 -4.39
N PRO A 39 6.52 -1.18 -4.42
CA PRO A 39 7.65 -1.66 -3.65
C PRO A 39 8.91 -0.85 -3.96
N HIS A 40 9.62 -0.43 -2.91
CA HIS A 40 10.89 0.28 -3.10
C HIS A 40 11.96 -0.70 -3.56
N ARG A 41 12.85 -0.29 -4.49
CA ARG A 41 13.92 -1.15 -5.05
C ARG A 41 14.76 -1.83 -3.95
N LYS A 42 15.14 -1.06 -2.92
CA LYS A 42 15.85 -1.55 -1.72
C LYS A 42 15.13 -2.67 -0.98
N SER A 43 13.79 -2.65 -0.92
CA SER A 43 13.01 -3.69 -0.25
C SER A 43 13.05 -5.02 -1.00
N VAL A 44 13.15 -4.98 -2.33
CA VAL A 44 13.30 -6.18 -3.16
C VAL A 44 14.67 -6.82 -2.92
N ILE A 45 15.73 -6.02 -2.93
CA ILE A 45 17.10 -6.47 -2.65
C ILE A 45 17.21 -7.03 -1.23
N ALA A 46 16.64 -6.33 -0.25
CA ALA A 46 16.62 -6.81 1.13
C ALA A 46 15.89 -8.15 1.28
N LEU A 47 14.79 -8.35 0.56
CA LEU A 47 14.06 -9.62 0.56
C LEU A 47 14.92 -10.77 0.01
N GLN A 48 15.72 -10.52 -1.04
CA GLN A 48 16.67 -11.50 -1.56
C GLN A 48 17.73 -11.88 -0.51
N PHE A 49 18.33 -10.90 0.16
CA PHE A 49 19.31 -11.17 1.22
C PHE A 49 18.72 -11.90 2.44
N ILE A 50 17.47 -11.59 2.80
CA ILE A 50 16.75 -12.32 3.85
C ILE A 50 16.55 -13.79 3.47
N ARG A 51 16.18 -14.07 2.20
CA ARG A 51 16.03 -15.45 1.69
C ARG A 51 17.36 -16.21 1.68
N GLN A 52 18.48 -15.50 1.45
CA GLN A 52 19.84 -16.04 1.56
C GLN A 52 20.30 -16.25 3.01
N LYS A 53 19.44 -16.05 4.02
CA LYS A 53 19.73 -16.19 5.46
C LYS A 53 20.86 -15.29 5.97
N MET A 54 21.07 -14.13 5.35
CA MET A 54 22.02 -13.12 5.86
C MET A 54 21.56 -12.56 7.22
N THR A 55 22.52 -12.09 8.02
CA THR A 55 22.23 -11.47 9.32
C THR A 55 21.49 -10.15 9.15
N ALA A 56 20.63 -9.81 10.12
CA ALA A 56 19.79 -8.61 10.05
C ALA A 56 20.61 -7.32 9.87
N GLU A 57 21.71 -7.20 10.60
CA GLU A 57 22.61 -6.06 10.54
C GLU A 57 23.28 -5.93 9.16
N ALA A 58 23.75 -7.03 8.59
CA ALA A 58 24.35 -7.02 7.25
C ALA A 58 23.34 -6.58 6.18
N VAL A 59 22.09 -7.02 6.26
CA VAL A 59 21.03 -6.60 5.32
C VAL A 59 20.72 -5.12 5.47
N MET A 60 20.59 -4.63 6.70
CA MET A 60 20.31 -3.21 6.97
C MET A 60 21.45 -2.32 6.49
N ASN A 61 22.70 -2.66 6.77
CA ASN A 61 23.87 -1.89 6.35
C ASN A 61 24.02 -1.87 4.82
N LYS A 62 23.80 -2.99 4.14
CA LYS A 62 23.93 -3.07 2.67
C LYS A 62 22.80 -2.38 1.92
N THR A 63 21.58 -2.39 2.45
CA THR A 63 20.39 -1.86 1.75
C THR A 63 19.93 -0.50 2.25
N GLY A 64 20.38 -0.08 3.44
CA GLY A 64 19.97 1.16 4.10
C GLY A 64 18.49 1.17 4.49
N ILE A 65 17.88 0.00 4.74
CA ILE A 65 16.50 -0.09 5.22
C ILE A 65 16.44 0.03 6.74
N SER A 66 15.33 0.56 7.26
CA SER A 66 15.10 0.62 8.70
C SER A 66 14.90 -0.76 9.31
N ARG A 67 15.21 -0.90 10.61
CA ARG A 67 14.97 -2.13 11.40
C ARG A 67 13.52 -2.60 11.32
N ALA A 68 12.56 -1.67 11.42
CA ALA A 68 11.13 -1.98 11.27
C ALA A 68 10.81 -2.56 9.88
N THR A 69 11.41 -2.01 8.81
CA THR A 69 11.24 -2.52 7.45
C THR A 69 11.82 -3.92 7.30
N TYR A 70 12.99 -4.18 7.89
CA TYR A 70 13.61 -5.50 7.87
C TYR A 70 12.70 -6.57 8.49
N TYR A 71 12.21 -6.36 9.71
CA TYR A 71 11.35 -7.35 10.37
C TYR A 71 10.00 -7.52 9.68
N ARG A 72 9.43 -6.44 9.13
CA ARG A 72 8.22 -6.52 8.29
C ARG A 72 8.47 -7.40 7.06
N LEU A 73 9.57 -7.19 6.35
CA LEU A 73 9.93 -8.01 5.18
C LEU A 73 10.26 -9.46 5.57
N LYS A 74 10.92 -9.69 6.70
CA LYS A 74 11.21 -11.03 7.21
C LYS A 74 9.93 -11.80 7.54
N LYS A 75 8.93 -11.16 8.15
CA LYS A 75 7.62 -11.78 8.41
C LYS A 75 6.93 -12.21 7.11
N VAL A 76 6.92 -11.32 6.11
CA VAL A 76 6.38 -11.62 4.77
C VAL A 76 7.15 -12.73 4.07
N ALA A 77 8.48 -12.80 4.26
CA ALA A 77 9.30 -13.86 3.68
C ALA A 77 9.04 -15.24 4.32
N LEU A 78 8.67 -15.29 5.60
CA LEU A 78 8.41 -16.53 6.34
C LEU A 78 6.97 -17.04 6.14
N ASN A 79 5.99 -16.14 6.04
CA ASN A 79 4.59 -16.47 5.79
C ASN A 79 4.11 -15.74 4.53
N PRO A 80 4.17 -16.38 3.36
CA PRO A 80 3.75 -15.78 2.08
C PRO A 80 2.22 -15.65 1.89
N PHE A 81 1.42 -15.88 2.93
CA PHE A 81 -0.04 -15.92 2.88
C PHE A 81 -0.64 -14.88 3.83
#